data_AF-A0A352PKF0-F1
#
_entry.id   AF-A0A352PKF0-F1
#
_cell.length_a   1.000
_cell.length_b   1.000
_cell.length_c   1.000
_cell.angle_alpha   90.00
_cell.angle_beta   90.00
_cell.angle_gamma   90.00
#
_symmetry.space_group_name_H-M   'P 1'
#
loop_
_entity.id
_entity.type
_entity.pdbx_description
1 polymer ?
#
loop_
_entity_poly.entity_id
_entity_poly.type
_entity_poly.pdbx_seq_one_letter_code
_entity_poly.pdbx_strand_id
1 'polypeptide(L)'
;MSTKIVILAAGMGKRMGADVPKALIKVGGIPMLERVLASAIGSGVDPRPIVIYGHLGEKVCDSVGDRALCVLQERQLGTGDAVRVAQSACEGAERVIVLYGDHPLVSASTIQKLAAYHESKPSPILLAVGTVSSFDGWQNIFSNFGRIVRDKQELIAAIREYKDATEAEREIREINPGYYVFDAMWLWDNIDKLKNENVQGEFYLTDLIQMAVDEGLPVRTYQIPIEECVGVNKPEELEIAEKLVKPA
;
A
#
# COMPACT_ATOMS: atom_id res chain seq x y z
N MET A 1 11.89 -15.55 8.43
CA MET A 1 12.34 -15.16 7.06
C MET A 1 12.87 -13.74 7.04
N SER A 2 13.90 -13.43 6.24
CA SER A 2 14.39 -12.06 6.06
C SER A 2 13.32 -11.21 5.37
N THR A 3 12.86 -10.12 6.00
CA THR A 3 11.77 -9.29 5.49
C THR A 3 12.21 -7.83 5.37
N LYS A 4 11.86 -7.18 4.26
CA LYS A 4 12.00 -5.73 4.08
C LYS A 4 10.64 -5.06 3.94
N ILE A 5 10.48 -3.89 4.58
CA ILE A 5 9.29 -3.05 4.44
C ILE A 5 9.63 -1.88 3.52
N VAL A 6 8.86 -1.71 2.45
CA VAL A 6 8.94 -0.59 1.51
C VAL A 6 7.70 0.29 1.69
N ILE A 7 7.92 1.56 2.02
CA ILE A 7 6.86 2.56 2.24
C ILE A 7 6.87 3.54 1.06
N LEU A 8 5.78 3.55 0.28
CA LEU A 8 5.62 4.41 -0.89
C LEU A 8 5.18 5.81 -0.46
N ALA A 9 6.07 6.81 -0.58
CA ALA A 9 5.82 8.19 -0.15
C ALA A 9 6.15 9.24 -1.23
N ALA A 10 6.28 8.82 -2.50
CA ALA A 10 6.65 9.69 -3.63
C ALA A 10 5.51 10.56 -4.17
N GLY A 11 4.28 10.37 -3.68
CA GLY A 11 3.08 11.06 -4.14
C GLY A 11 3.06 12.56 -3.78
N MET A 12 2.77 13.40 -4.78
CA MET A 12 2.63 14.85 -4.59
C MET A 12 1.27 15.19 -3.96
N GLY A 13 1.26 16.04 -2.92
CA GLY A 13 0.06 16.50 -2.20
C GLY A 13 -0.83 17.49 -2.96
N LYS A 14 -0.80 17.52 -4.30
CA LYS A 14 -1.46 18.56 -5.12
C LYS A 14 -2.96 18.70 -4.82
N ARG A 15 -3.65 17.58 -4.59
CA ARG A 15 -5.08 17.55 -4.24
C ARG A 15 -5.40 18.11 -2.85
N MET A 16 -4.38 18.23 -2.00
CA MET A 16 -4.47 18.78 -0.65
C MET A 16 -4.11 20.28 -0.59
N GLY A 17 -3.78 20.91 -1.73
CA GLY A 17 -3.43 22.33 -1.80
C GLY A 17 -2.21 22.72 -0.97
N ALA A 18 -1.34 21.76 -0.64
CA ALA A 18 -0.21 21.97 0.24
C ALA A 18 1.12 22.00 -0.53
N ASP A 19 2.01 22.93 -0.16
CA ASP A 19 3.39 23.02 -0.67
C ASP A 19 4.35 22.01 -0.01
N VAL A 20 3.80 21.02 0.69
CA VAL A 20 4.55 19.94 1.34
C VAL A 20 4.23 18.59 0.70
N PRO A 21 5.19 17.64 0.69
CA PRO A 21 4.92 16.26 0.31
C PRO A 21 3.70 15.70 1.06
N LYS A 22 2.83 14.95 0.36
CA LYS A 22 1.56 14.43 0.91
C LYS A 22 1.78 13.66 2.20
N ALA A 23 2.82 12.83 2.23
CA ALA A 23 3.18 12.00 3.38
C ALA A 23 3.57 12.82 4.64
N LEU A 24 3.88 14.12 4.49
CA LEU A 24 4.22 15.01 5.61
C LEU A 24 3.02 15.82 6.15
N ILE A 25 1.85 15.70 5.52
CA ILE A 25 0.60 16.24 6.09
C ILE A 25 0.35 15.51 7.41
N LYS A 26 -0.11 16.25 8.42
CA LYS A 26 -0.29 15.75 9.78
C LYS A 26 -1.69 15.16 9.95
N VAL A 27 -1.76 14.08 10.74
CA VAL A 27 -2.98 13.54 11.32
C VAL A 27 -2.76 13.44 12.83
N GLY A 28 -3.64 14.05 13.63
CA GLY A 28 -3.48 14.16 15.08
C GLY A 28 -2.13 14.78 15.47
N GLY A 29 -1.71 15.81 14.75
CA GLY A 29 -0.45 16.54 14.99
C GLY A 29 0.84 15.85 14.53
N ILE A 30 0.79 14.60 14.07
CA ILE A 30 1.95 13.80 13.65
C ILE A 30 1.90 13.59 12.12
N PRO A 31 3.00 13.78 11.37
CA PRO A 31 3.05 13.48 9.93
C PRO A 31 2.57 12.05 9.62
N MET A 32 1.81 11.86 8.54
CA MET A 32 1.32 10.52 8.18
C MET A 32 2.45 9.51 8.02
N LEU A 33 3.52 9.90 7.33
CA LEU A 33 4.70 9.06 7.16
C LEU A 33 5.32 8.63 8.49
N GLU A 34 5.37 9.54 9.46
CA GLU A 34 5.91 9.26 10.79
C GLU A 34 5.08 8.18 11.50
N ARG A 35 3.75 8.24 11.38
CA ARG A 35 2.86 7.20 11.94
C ARG A 35 3.09 5.85 11.28
N VAL A 36 3.17 5.81 9.95
CA VAL A 36 3.42 4.57 9.20
C VAL A 36 4.78 3.99 9.55
N LEU A 37 5.82 4.83 9.61
CA LEU A 37 7.18 4.42 9.97
C LEU A 37 7.25 3.90 11.41
N ALA A 38 6.60 4.57 12.35
CA ALA A 38 6.53 4.12 13.74
C ALA A 38 5.84 2.75 13.86
N SER A 39 4.74 2.52 13.12
CA SER A 39 4.09 1.21 13.05
C SER A 39 4.98 0.14 12.39
N ALA A 40 5.68 0.48 11.30
CA ALA A 40 6.58 -0.44 10.61
C ALA A 40 7.73 -0.89 11.52
N ILE A 41 8.43 0.04 12.17
CA ILE A 41 9.50 -0.25 13.12
C ILE A 41 8.95 -0.98 14.35
N GLY A 42 7.83 -0.49 14.92
CA GLY A 42 7.19 -1.06 16.10
C GLY A 42 6.63 -2.48 15.90
N SER A 43 6.43 -2.91 14.64
CA SER A 43 6.05 -4.29 14.32
C SER A 43 7.16 -5.31 14.62
N GLY A 44 8.42 -4.86 14.70
CA GLY A 44 9.59 -5.72 14.86
C GLY A 44 9.94 -6.57 13.63
N VAL A 45 9.24 -6.38 12.50
CA VAL A 45 9.45 -7.17 11.27
C VAL A 45 10.68 -6.70 10.48
N ASP A 46 10.91 -5.39 10.39
CA ASP A 46 12.07 -4.78 9.75
C ASP A 46 12.55 -3.61 10.61
N PRO A 47 13.77 -3.67 11.18
CA PRO A 47 14.27 -2.60 12.06
C PRO A 47 14.61 -1.31 11.30
N ARG A 48 14.75 -1.37 9.97
CA ARG A 48 15.06 -0.20 9.14
C ARG A 48 14.31 -0.27 7.80
N PRO A 49 13.05 0.18 7.76
CA PRO A 49 12.23 0.24 6.56
C PRO A 49 12.86 1.12 5.47
N ILE A 50 12.43 0.90 4.23
CA ILE A 50 12.81 1.69 3.06
C ILE A 50 11.67 2.66 2.77
N VAL A 51 11.97 3.94 2.59
CA VAL A 51 11.01 4.99 2.23
C VAL A 51 11.31 5.45 0.81
N ILE A 52 10.33 5.29 -0.08
CA ILE A 52 10.43 5.76 -1.46
C ILE A 52 9.91 7.18 -1.51
N TYR A 53 10.75 8.12 -1.92
CA TYR A 53 10.41 9.53 -2.06
C TYR A 53 10.53 9.99 -3.50
N GLY A 54 9.83 11.06 -3.86
CA GLY A 54 9.84 11.63 -5.21
C GLY A 54 10.42 13.04 -5.24
N HIS A 55 10.12 13.79 -6.30
CA HIS A 55 10.53 15.19 -6.45
C HIS A 55 10.06 16.04 -5.24
N LEU A 56 10.95 16.91 -4.71
CA LEU A 56 10.79 17.67 -3.46
C LEU A 56 10.74 16.82 -2.16
N GLY A 57 11.12 15.54 -2.24
CA GLY A 57 11.11 14.61 -1.12
C GLY A 57 12.35 14.65 -0.21
N GLU A 58 13.28 15.60 -0.36
CA GLU A 58 14.37 15.77 0.62
C GLU A 58 13.82 15.97 2.04
N LYS A 59 12.74 16.75 2.18
CA LYS A 59 12.01 16.91 3.46
C LYS A 59 11.46 15.60 4.01
N VAL A 60 11.13 14.64 3.13
CA VAL A 60 10.70 13.30 3.55
C VAL A 60 11.87 12.58 4.23
N CYS A 61 13.04 12.61 3.61
CA CYS A 61 14.25 11.99 4.17
C CYS A 61 14.71 12.66 5.46
N ASP A 62 14.68 13.99 5.52
CA ASP A 62 14.99 14.74 6.74
C ASP A 62 14.05 14.36 7.90
N SER A 63 12.76 14.13 7.61
CA SER A 63 11.77 13.79 8.65
C SER A 63 11.98 12.40 9.25
N VAL A 64 12.46 11.43 8.46
CA VAL A 64 12.66 10.05 8.91
C VAL A 64 14.04 9.85 9.52
N GLY A 65 15.05 10.59 9.04
CA GLY A 65 16.44 10.48 9.49
C GLY A 65 16.98 9.06 9.30
N ASP A 66 17.82 8.61 10.24
CA ASP A 66 18.48 7.28 10.15
C ASP A 66 17.54 6.08 10.37
N ARG A 67 16.30 6.34 10.81
CA ARG A 67 15.30 5.30 11.11
C ARG A 67 14.81 4.56 9.87
N ALA A 68 15.02 5.15 8.69
CA ALA A 68 14.69 4.53 7.41
C ALA A 68 15.86 4.68 6.43
N LEU A 69 15.84 3.86 5.38
CA LEU A 69 16.65 4.08 4.19
C LEU A 69 15.80 4.81 3.15
N CYS A 70 16.26 5.98 2.71
CA CYS A 70 15.59 6.75 1.67
C CYS A 70 16.03 6.31 0.28
N VAL A 71 15.09 6.08 -0.63
CA VAL A 71 15.36 5.77 -2.04
C VAL A 71 14.54 6.68 -2.95
N LEU A 72 15.21 7.31 -3.91
CA LEU A 72 14.60 8.25 -4.84
C LEU A 72 13.89 7.52 -5.99
N GLN A 73 12.62 7.86 -6.20
CA GLN A 73 11.90 7.65 -7.45
C GLN A 73 11.98 8.94 -8.28
N GLU A 74 12.91 8.98 -9.24
CA GLU A 74 13.17 10.21 -10.03
C GLU A 74 11.96 10.69 -10.83
N ARG A 75 11.19 9.75 -11.40
CA ARG A 75 9.96 10.01 -12.16
C ARG A 75 8.84 9.20 -11.54
N GLN A 76 7.73 9.83 -11.18
CA GLN A 76 6.59 9.12 -10.60
C GLN A 76 5.81 8.37 -11.69
N LEU A 77 6.34 7.24 -12.16
CA LEU A 77 5.75 6.42 -13.23
C LEU A 77 4.74 5.38 -12.71
N GLY A 78 4.33 5.47 -11.45
CA GLY A 78 3.39 4.54 -10.81
C GLY A 78 3.96 3.82 -9.59
N THR A 79 3.10 3.02 -8.94
CA THR A 79 3.44 2.29 -7.71
C THR A 79 4.34 1.08 -7.95
N GLY A 80 4.19 0.42 -9.11
CA GLY A 80 5.10 -0.66 -9.53
C GLY A 80 6.52 -0.14 -9.72
N ASP A 81 6.67 1.02 -10.38
CA ASP A 81 7.96 1.69 -10.53
C ASP A 81 8.58 2.10 -9.18
N ALA A 82 7.76 2.58 -8.25
CA ALA A 82 8.21 2.94 -6.90
C ALA A 82 8.76 1.72 -6.13
N VAL A 83 8.17 0.53 -6.30
CA VAL A 83 8.70 -0.72 -5.73
C VAL A 83 9.96 -1.18 -6.48
N ARG A 84 9.98 -1.05 -7.81
CA ARG A 84 11.11 -1.41 -8.67
C ARG A 84 12.41 -0.70 -8.25
N VAL A 85 12.36 0.60 -7.97
CA VAL A 85 13.55 1.36 -7.52
C VAL A 85 14.07 0.90 -6.15
N ALA A 86 13.26 0.19 -5.35
CA ALA A 86 13.65 -0.35 -4.06
C ALA A 86 14.47 -1.65 -4.15
N GLN A 87 14.55 -2.27 -5.33
CA GLN A 87 15.12 -3.61 -5.51
C GLN A 87 16.51 -3.77 -4.87
N SER A 88 17.45 -2.87 -5.16
CA SER A 88 18.81 -2.94 -4.58
C SER A 88 18.82 -2.75 -3.07
N ALA A 89 17.91 -1.94 -2.52
CA ALA A 89 17.78 -1.75 -1.07
C ALA A 89 17.16 -2.98 -0.36
N CYS A 90 16.46 -3.83 -1.12
CA CYS A 90 15.86 -5.08 -0.66
C CYS A 90 16.74 -6.31 -0.90
N GLU A 91 18.01 -6.15 -1.30
CA GLU A 91 18.90 -7.28 -1.56
C GLU A 91 19.02 -8.20 -0.34
N GLY A 92 18.91 -9.52 -0.57
CA GLY A 92 18.94 -10.53 0.49
C GLY A 92 17.65 -10.65 1.32
N ALA A 93 16.59 -9.88 1.02
CA ALA A 93 15.27 -10.12 1.57
C ALA A 93 14.63 -11.34 0.89
N GLU A 94 13.98 -12.20 1.68
CA GLU A 94 13.13 -13.29 1.17
C GLU A 94 11.69 -12.80 0.95
N ARG A 95 11.32 -11.70 1.60
CA ARG A 95 9.98 -11.12 1.59
C ARG A 95 10.03 -9.61 1.53
N VAL A 96 9.12 -9.02 0.75
CA VAL A 96 8.93 -7.58 0.69
C VAL A 96 7.50 -7.23 1.08
N ILE A 97 7.33 -6.42 2.12
CA ILE A 97 6.05 -5.83 2.51
C ILE A 97 5.97 -4.43 1.91
N VAL A 98 4.92 -4.13 1.17
CA VAL A 98 4.68 -2.79 0.59
C VAL A 98 3.55 -2.11 1.35
N LEU A 99 3.83 -0.91 1.84
CA LEU A 99 2.92 -0.01 2.54
C LEU A 99 2.88 1.36 1.86
N TYR A 100 1.90 2.17 2.20
CA TYR A 100 1.68 3.49 1.62
C TYR A 100 1.85 4.57 2.70
N GLY A 101 2.66 5.60 2.41
CA GLY A 101 3.03 6.65 3.38
C GLY A 101 1.88 7.59 3.76
N ASP A 102 0.76 7.52 3.06
CA ASP A 102 -0.48 8.26 3.31
C ASP A 102 -1.57 7.43 3.99
N HIS A 103 -1.21 6.27 4.54
CA HIS A 103 -2.12 5.39 5.29
C HIS A 103 -1.80 5.41 6.80
N PRO A 104 -2.07 6.53 7.51
CA PRO A 104 -1.55 6.79 8.85
C PRO A 104 -2.09 5.87 9.96
N LEU A 105 -3.12 5.07 9.66
CA LEU A 105 -3.81 4.24 10.64
C LEU A 105 -3.32 2.78 10.67
N VAL A 106 -2.44 2.37 9.75
CA VAL A 106 -1.88 1.01 9.75
C VAL A 106 -1.17 0.72 11.09
N SER A 107 -1.48 -0.41 11.71
CA SER A 107 -0.94 -0.78 13.01
C SER A 107 0.26 -1.72 12.91
N ALA A 108 1.17 -1.63 13.89
CA ALA A 108 2.25 -2.60 14.07
C ALA A 108 1.74 -4.05 14.14
N SER A 109 0.57 -4.26 14.77
CA SER A 109 -0.06 -5.57 14.89
C SER A 109 -0.50 -6.13 13.52
N THR A 110 -1.08 -5.29 12.65
CA THR A 110 -1.45 -5.69 11.29
C THR A 110 -0.22 -6.08 10.47
N ILE A 111 0.85 -5.28 10.51
CA ILE A 111 2.10 -5.57 9.79
C ILE A 111 2.69 -6.90 10.26
N GLN A 112 2.74 -7.13 11.59
CA GLN A 112 3.21 -8.39 12.17
C GLN A 112 2.35 -9.58 11.73
N LYS A 113 1.02 -9.42 11.72
CA LYS A 113 0.08 -10.48 11.30
C LYS A 113 0.21 -10.82 9.82
N LEU A 114 0.38 -9.82 8.95
CA LEU A 114 0.62 -10.04 7.53
C LEU A 114 1.91 -10.83 7.30
N ALA A 115 3.00 -10.43 7.98
CA ALA A 115 4.27 -11.16 7.91
C ALA A 115 4.14 -12.61 8.40
N ALA A 116 3.54 -12.82 9.57
CA ALA A 116 3.35 -14.15 10.15
C ALA A 116 2.42 -15.03 9.30
N TYR A 117 1.36 -14.46 8.73
CA TYR A 117 0.44 -15.19 7.86
C TYR A 117 1.14 -15.68 6.60
N HIS A 118 1.88 -14.80 5.91
CA HIS A 118 2.68 -15.16 4.74
C HIS A 118 3.74 -16.22 5.07
N GLU A 119 4.35 -16.17 6.26
CA GLU A 119 5.31 -17.20 6.70
C GLU A 119 4.63 -18.56 6.90
N SER A 120 3.46 -18.58 7.53
CA SER A 120 2.72 -19.82 7.78
C SER A 120 2.07 -20.42 6.53
N LYS A 121 1.79 -19.58 5.52
CA LYS A 121 1.14 -19.97 4.27
C LYS A 121 1.80 -19.24 3.09
N PRO A 122 3.00 -19.68 2.67
CA PRO A 122 3.72 -19.05 1.57
C PRO A 122 2.87 -18.96 0.30
N SER A 123 3.01 -17.84 -0.40
CA SER A 123 2.44 -17.56 -1.71
C SER A 123 3.28 -16.49 -2.39
N PRO A 124 3.26 -16.37 -3.74
CA PRO A 124 3.92 -15.26 -4.42
C PRO A 124 3.44 -13.89 -3.93
N ILE A 125 2.14 -13.79 -3.62
CA ILE A 125 1.49 -12.58 -3.16
C ILE A 125 0.53 -12.89 -2.01
N LEU A 126 0.55 -12.07 -0.98
CA LEU A 126 -0.51 -11.90 0.01
C LEU A 126 -0.97 -10.44 -0.01
N LEU A 127 -2.27 -10.23 -0.17
CA LEU A 127 -2.92 -8.93 -0.18
C LEU A 127 -3.71 -8.72 1.12
N ALA A 128 -3.56 -7.58 1.78
CA ALA A 128 -4.52 -7.19 2.82
C ALA A 128 -5.83 -6.73 2.18
N VAL A 129 -6.98 -7.07 2.76
CA VAL A 129 -8.30 -6.65 2.26
C VAL A 129 -9.11 -5.99 3.38
N GLY A 130 -9.86 -4.96 3.01
CA GLY A 130 -10.86 -4.31 3.88
C GLY A 130 -12.26 -4.72 3.45
N THR A 131 -13.22 -4.76 4.38
CA THR A 131 -14.63 -4.97 4.04
C THR A 131 -15.44 -3.80 4.59
N VAL A 132 -16.11 -3.05 3.70
CA VAL A 132 -17.02 -1.97 4.10
C VAL A 132 -18.38 -2.55 4.49
N SER A 133 -19.03 -1.98 5.50
CA SER A 133 -20.41 -2.33 5.85
C SER A 133 -21.40 -1.74 4.84
N SER A 134 -21.12 -0.54 4.35
CA SER A 134 -21.82 0.12 3.24
C SER A 134 -20.94 1.25 2.68
N PHE A 135 -21.28 1.78 1.51
CA PHE A 135 -20.65 2.98 0.93
C PHE A 135 -21.33 4.28 1.41
N ASP A 136 -21.90 4.26 2.61
CA ASP A 136 -22.56 5.41 3.23
C ASP A 136 -21.76 5.95 4.42
N GLY A 137 -22.09 7.16 4.85
CA GLY A 137 -21.46 7.80 6.01
C GLY A 137 -19.95 7.96 5.80
N TRP A 138 -19.16 7.63 6.83
CA TRP A 138 -17.72 7.81 6.76
C TRP A 138 -17.04 6.82 5.81
N GLN A 139 -17.61 5.63 5.58
CA GLN A 139 -17.00 4.61 4.72
C GLN A 139 -17.14 4.90 3.21
N ASN A 140 -17.90 5.94 2.83
CA ASN A 140 -17.97 6.41 1.45
C ASN A 140 -16.60 6.83 0.88
N ILE A 141 -15.61 7.13 1.73
CA ILE A 141 -14.24 7.40 1.23
C ILE A 141 -13.62 6.19 0.51
N PHE A 142 -14.08 4.99 0.81
CA PHE A 142 -13.62 3.77 0.13
C PHE A 142 -14.29 3.56 -1.23
N SER A 143 -15.25 4.40 -1.63
CA SER A 143 -15.99 4.24 -2.87
C SER A 143 -15.06 4.16 -4.08
N ASN A 144 -13.93 4.86 -4.08
CA ASN A 144 -12.96 4.86 -5.19
C ASN A 144 -11.89 3.75 -5.12
N PHE A 145 -11.90 2.88 -4.11
CA PHE A 145 -10.87 1.85 -3.94
C PHE A 145 -11.06 0.70 -4.95
N GLY A 146 -9.99 -0.02 -5.28
CA GLY A 146 -10.10 -1.23 -6.09
C GLY A 146 -10.99 -2.28 -5.41
N ARG A 147 -11.85 -2.94 -6.19
CA ARG A 147 -12.78 -3.99 -5.74
C ARG A 147 -12.14 -5.35 -5.90
N ILE A 148 -12.26 -6.21 -4.89
CA ILE A 148 -11.78 -7.58 -4.95
C ILE A 148 -12.86 -8.46 -5.57
N VAL A 149 -12.66 -8.89 -6.81
CA VAL A 149 -13.57 -9.80 -7.49
C VAL A 149 -13.13 -11.22 -7.21
N ARG A 150 -14.03 -12.04 -6.67
CA ARG A 150 -13.80 -13.46 -6.39
C ARG A 150 -14.47 -14.37 -7.41
N ASP A 151 -13.85 -15.52 -7.68
CA ASP A 151 -14.45 -16.59 -8.46
C ASP A 151 -15.42 -17.45 -7.62
N LYS A 152 -15.96 -18.53 -8.21
CA LYS A 152 -16.91 -19.44 -7.54
C LYS A 152 -16.26 -20.26 -6.42
N GLN A 153 -14.93 -20.27 -6.34
CA GLN A 153 -14.14 -20.96 -5.34
C GLN A 153 -13.64 -19.98 -4.25
N GLU A 154 -14.15 -18.74 -4.24
CA GLU A 154 -13.75 -17.66 -3.34
C GLU A 154 -12.27 -17.24 -3.49
N LEU A 155 -11.63 -17.58 -4.61
CA LEU A 155 -10.28 -17.12 -4.94
C LEU A 155 -10.34 -15.77 -5.65
N ILE A 156 -9.27 -14.98 -5.57
CA ILE A 156 -9.19 -13.72 -6.31
C ILE A 156 -9.19 -14.04 -7.81
N ALA A 157 -10.17 -13.51 -8.53
CA ALA A 157 -10.24 -13.53 -9.98
C ALA A 157 -9.67 -12.25 -10.59
N ALA A 158 -9.86 -11.11 -9.92
CA ALA A 158 -9.36 -9.82 -10.36
C ALA A 158 -9.39 -8.77 -9.24
N ILE A 159 -8.61 -7.71 -9.45
CA ILE A 159 -8.83 -6.42 -8.77
C ILE A 159 -9.34 -5.44 -9.82
N ARG A 160 -10.47 -4.79 -9.53
CA ARG A 160 -11.09 -3.82 -10.43
C ARG A 160 -11.02 -2.44 -9.81
N GLU A 161 -10.17 -1.57 -10.35
CA GLU A 161 -10.15 -0.17 -9.99
C GLU A 161 -11.52 0.46 -10.26
N TYR A 162 -11.96 1.40 -9.42
CA TYR A 162 -13.33 1.93 -9.47
C TYR A 162 -13.71 2.51 -10.85
N LYS A 163 -12.75 3.13 -11.53
CA LYS A 163 -12.93 3.71 -12.86
C LYS A 163 -13.16 2.65 -13.94
N ASP A 164 -12.60 1.47 -13.76
CA ASP A 164 -12.66 0.35 -14.71
C ASP A 164 -13.73 -0.70 -14.32
N ALA A 165 -14.28 -0.59 -13.12
CA ALA A 165 -15.33 -1.47 -12.59
C ALA A 165 -16.72 -1.19 -13.22
N THR A 166 -17.44 -2.26 -13.54
CA THR A 166 -18.86 -2.24 -13.92
C THR A 166 -19.75 -1.80 -12.75
N GLU A 167 -21.00 -1.44 -13.02
CA GLU A 167 -21.98 -1.09 -11.97
C GLU A 167 -22.13 -2.21 -10.92
N ALA A 168 -22.18 -3.47 -11.36
CA ALA A 168 -22.27 -4.62 -10.45
C ALA A 168 -20.99 -4.81 -9.62
N GLU A 169 -19.81 -4.61 -10.22
CA GLU A 169 -18.53 -4.71 -9.49
C GLU A 169 -18.38 -3.57 -8.47
N ARG A 170 -18.90 -2.36 -8.75
CA ARG A 170 -18.82 -1.22 -7.82
C ARG A 170 -19.55 -1.47 -6.49
N GLU A 171 -20.56 -2.34 -6.49
CA GLU A 171 -21.31 -2.78 -5.31
C GLU A 171 -20.54 -3.79 -4.43
N ILE A 172 -19.43 -4.34 -4.92
CA ILE A 172 -18.57 -5.21 -4.13
C ILE A 172 -18.02 -4.42 -2.93
N ARG A 173 -18.13 -5.01 -1.74
CA ARG A 173 -17.75 -4.36 -0.47
C ARG A 173 -16.36 -4.73 0.03
N GLU A 174 -15.74 -5.75 -0.56
CA GLU A 174 -14.35 -6.10 -0.29
C GLU A 174 -13.43 -5.21 -1.15
N ILE A 175 -12.56 -4.46 -0.50
CA ILE A 175 -11.72 -3.44 -1.13
C ILE A 175 -10.24 -3.77 -0.98
N ASN A 176 -9.46 -3.27 -1.94
CA ASN A 176 -8.00 -3.30 -1.96
C ASN A 176 -7.44 -2.02 -1.31
N PRO A 177 -6.92 -2.07 -0.07
CA PRO A 177 -6.25 -0.94 0.59
C PRO A 177 -4.80 -0.75 0.12
N GLY A 178 -4.24 -1.63 -0.70
CA GLY A 178 -2.88 -1.48 -1.20
C GLY A 178 -1.79 -2.00 -0.26
N TYR A 179 -2.06 -2.89 0.71
CA TYR A 179 -0.97 -3.53 1.46
C TYR A 179 -0.67 -4.90 0.89
N TYR A 180 0.60 -5.12 0.59
CA TYR A 180 1.05 -6.33 -0.07
C TYR A 180 2.22 -6.94 0.68
N VAL A 181 2.27 -8.26 0.67
CA VAL A 181 3.44 -9.03 1.04
C VAL A 181 3.79 -9.91 -0.15
N PHE A 182 4.98 -9.75 -0.67
CA PHE A 182 5.48 -10.50 -1.81
C PHE A 182 6.58 -11.47 -1.36
N ASP A 183 6.61 -12.64 -2.00
CA ASP A 183 7.86 -13.38 -2.16
C ASP A 183 8.84 -12.53 -2.96
N ALA A 184 10.03 -12.29 -2.41
CA ALA A 184 10.97 -11.34 -3.00
C ALA A 184 11.49 -11.82 -4.36
N MET A 185 11.79 -13.11 -4.51
CA MET A 185 12.29 -13.67 -5.77
C MET A 185 11.23 -13.53 -6.86
N TRP A 186 9.99 -13.94 -6.58
CA TRP A 186 8.90 -13.79 -7.52
C TRP A 186 8.63 -12.31 -7.86
N LEU A 187 8.64 -11.40 -6.88
CA LEU A 187 8.47 -9.97 -7.13
C LEU A 187 9.50 -9.45 -8.13
N TRP A 188 10.77 -9.71 -7.89
CA TRP A 188 11.85 -9.17 -8.72
C TRP A 188 11.92 -9.81 -10.11
N ASP A 189 11.52 -11.08 -10.25
CA ASP A 189 11.40 -11.75 -11.56
C ASP A 189 10.24 -11.20 -12.41
N ASN A 190 9.31 -10.47 -11.81
CA ASN A 190 8.05 -10.05 -12.45
C ASN A 190 7.84 -8.54 -12.51
N ILE A 191 8.49 -7.74 -11.66
CA ILE A 191 8.26 -6.29 -11.59
C ILE A 191 8.58 -5.57 -12.92
N ASP A 192 9.58 -6.04 -13.66
CA ASP A 192 9.98 -5.46 -14.95
C ASP A 192 9.05 -5.87 -16.11
N LYS A 193 8.13 -6.81 -15.88
CA LYS A 193 7.12 -7.23 -16.87
C LYS A 193 5.88 -6.33 -16.84
N LEU A 194 5.76 -5.47 -15.83
CA LEU A 194 4.65 -4.53 -15.72
C LEU A 194 4.59 -3.64 -16.96
N LYS A 195 3.37 -3.39 -17.41
CA LYS A 195 3.07 -2.50 -18.53
C LYS A 195 2.33 -1.28 -18.03
N ASN A 196 2.34 -0.22 -18.83
CA ASN A 196 1.62 1.02 -18.53
C ASN A 196 0.46 1.26 -19.52
N GLU A 197 -0.15 0.18 -20.00
CA GLU A 197 -1.27 0.17 -20.95
C GLU A 197 -2.62 0.40 -20.23
N ASN A 198 -2.68 1.41 -19.37
CA ASN A 198 -3.89 1.81 -18.63
C ASN A 198 -4.21 3.29 -18.81
N VAL A 199 -5.36 3.73 -18.30
CA VAL A 199 -5.88 5.11 -18.47
C VAL A 199 -4.91 6.18 -17.94
N GLN A 200 -4.06 5.86 -16.94
CA GLN A 200 -3.09 6.81 -16.38
C GLN A 200 -1.71 6.73 -17.03
N GLY A 201 -1.41 5.69 -17.81
CA GLY A 201 -0.09 5.50 -18.40
C GLY A 201 1.00 5.18 -17.37
N GLU A 202 0.63 4.58 -16.23
CA GLU A 202 1.50 4.27 -15.09
C GLU A 202 1.72 2.75 -14.92
N PHE A 203 2.83 2.34 -14.33
CA PHE A 203 3.08 0.95 -13.90
C PHE A 203 2.38 0.70 -12.56
N TYR A 204 1.26 0.01 -12.57
CA TYR A 204 0.54 -0.31 -11.34
C TYR A 204 1.08 -1.56 -10.68
N LEU A 205 1.33 -1.48 -9.38
CA LEU A 205 1.71 -2.65 -8.59
C LEU A 205 0.59 -3.71 -8.55
N THR A 206 -0.68 -3.28 -8.68
CA THR A 206 -1.84 -4.18 -8.73
C THR A 206 -1.83 -5.12 -9.94
N ASP A 207 -1.16 -4.75 -11.03
CA ASP A 207 -1.08 -5.59 -12.22
C ASP A 207 -0.27 -6.89 -11.97
N LEU A 208 0.65 -6.90 -11.00
CA LEU A 208 1.30 -8.13 -10.55
C LEU A 208 0.30 -9.16 -10.01
N ILE A 209 -0.80 -8.70 -9.43
CA ILE A 209 -1.83 -9.59 -8.88
C ILE A 209 -2.58 -10.26 -10.03
N GLN A 210 -2.94 -9.49 -11.05
CA GLN A 210 -3.57 -10.05 -12.25
C GLN A 210 -2.63 -11.03 -12.95
N MET A 211 -1.33 -10.70 -13.08
CA MET A 211 -0.33 -11.62 -13.63
C MET A 211 -0.27 -12.94 -12.85
N ALA A 212 -0.21 -12.90 -11.52
CA ALA A 212 -0.19 -14.11 -10.70
C ALA A 212 -1.47 -14.94 -10.88
N VAL A 213 -2.64 -14.29 -10.96
CA VAL A 213 -3.92 -14.97 -11.21
C VAL A 213 -3.94 -15.63 -12.59
N ASP A 214 -3.50 -14.92 -13.63
CA ASP A 214 -3.47 -15.42 -15.01
C ASP A 214 -2.49 -16.61 -15.18
N GLU A 215 -1.42 -16.63 -14.39
CA GLU A 215 -0.47 -17.75 -14.30
C GLU A 215 -0.98 -18.92 -13.42
N GLY A 216 -2.16 -18.79 -12.80
CA GLY A 216 -2.72 -19.80 -11.89
C GLY A 216 -1.96 -19.94 -10.57
N LEU A 217 -1.17 -18.94 -10.20
CA LEU A 217 -0.42 -18.90 -8.95
C LEU A 217 -1.32 -18.52 -7.77
N PRO A 218 -1.04 -19.02 -6.55
CA PRO A 218 -1.87 -18.72 -5.40
C PRO A 218 -1.70 -17.26 -4.97
N VAL A 219 -2.75 -16.45 -5.11
CA VAL A 219 -2.85 -15.13 -4.48
C VAL A 219 -3.70 -15.24 -3.22
N ARG A 220 -3.12 -14.93 -2.06
CA ARG A 220 -3.82 -15.01 -0.77
C ARG A 220 -4.32 -13.65 -0.33
N THR A 221 -5.39 -13.64 0.48
CA THR A 221 -5.89 -12.44 1.16
C THR A 221 -5.81 -12.55 2.68
N TYR A 222 -5.72 -11.40 3.34
CA TYR A 222 -5.83 -11.27 4.80
C TYR A 222 -6.73 -10.09 5.17
N GLN A 223 -7.82 -10.36 5.88
CA GLN A 223 -8.74 -9.32 6.32
C GLN A 223 -8.09 -8.44 7.40
N ILE A 224 -8.11 -7.12 7.21
CA ILE A 224 -7.68 -6.13 8.19
C ILE A 224 -8.85 -5.25 8.66
N PRO A 225 -8.73 -4.54 9.80
CA PRO A 225 -9.72 -3.57 10.21
C PRO A 225 -9.91 -2.48 9.14
N ILE A 226 -11.17 -2.08 8.90
CA ILE A 226 -11.49 -1.14 7.83
C ILE A 226 -10.91 0.25 8.10
N GLU A 227 -10.74 0.63 9.36
CA GLU A 227 -10.08 1.87 9.78
C GLU A 227 -8.61 1.90 9.34
N GLU A 228 -7.92 0.76 9.36
CA GLU A 228 -6.53 0.67 8.90
C GLU A 228 -6.39 0.75 7.38
N CYS A 229 -7.50 0.73 6.63
CA CYS A 229 -7.51 0.87 5.17
C CYS A 229 -7.53 2.34 4.71
N VAL A 230 -7.71 3.30 5.62
CA VAL A 230 -7.87 4.72 5.29
C VAL A 230 -6.55 5.29 4.74
N GLY A 231 -6.57 5.64 3.45
CA GLY A 231 -5.56 6.46 2.79
C GLY A 231 -6.02 7.90 2.62
N VAL A 232 -5.12 8.86 2.82
CA VAL A 232 -5.43 10.30 2.78
C VAL A 232 -4.90 10.93 1.50
N ASN A 233 -5.80 11.18 0.56
CA ASN A 233 -5.58 11.81 -0.73
C ASN A 233 -6.35 13.13 -0.89
N LYS A 234 -7.40 13.36 -0.10
CA LYS A 234 -8.29 14.53 -0.13
C LYS A 234 -8.64 15.02 1.29
N PRO A 235 -9.11 16.28 1.43
CA PRO A 235 -9.47 16.85 2.74
C PRO A 235 -10.54 16.06 3.51
N GLU A 236 -11.51 15.47 2.82
CA GLU A 236 -12.58 14.63 3.42
C GLU A 236 -12.01 13.37 4.10
N GLU A 237 -11.03 12.73 3.47
CA GLU A 237 -10.34 11.56 4.03
C GLU A 237 -9.45 11.96 5.22
N LEU A 238 -8.84 13.16 5.16
CA LEU A 238 -8.06 13.70 6.27
C LEU A 238 -8.93 13.92 7.51
N GLU A 239 -10.12 14.51 7.37
CA GLU A 239 -11.04 14.73 8.48
C GLU A 239 -11.46 13.41 9.15
N ILE A 240 -11.67 12.36 8.35
CA ILE A 240 -11.99 11.03 8.87
C ILE A 240 -10.78 10.42 9.58
N ALA A 241 -9.58 10.51 8.99
CA ALA A 241 -8.36 10.02 9.62
C ALA A 241 -8.11 10.72 10.97
N GLU A 242 -8.36 12.02 11.08
CA GLU A 242 -8.27 12.80 12.33
C GLU A 242 -9.22 12.28 13.42
N LYS A 243 -10.45 11.88 13.05
CA LYS A 243 -11.43 11.31 13.98
C LYS A 243 -11.09 9.90 14.43
N LEU A 244 -10.43 9.12 13.57
CA LEU A 244 -10.08 7.72 13.83
C LEU A 244 -8.73 7.57 14.54
N VAL A 245 -7.85 8.56 14.42
CA VAL A 245 -6.55 8.55 15.11
C VAL A 245 -6.79 8.53 16.62
N LYS A 246 -6.13 7.59 17.30
CA LYS A 246 -6.08 7.60 18.76
C LYS A 246 -5.15 8.74 19.21
N PRO A 247 -5.51 9.50 20.27
CA PRO A 247 -4.60 10.47 20.84
C PRO A 247 -3.27 9.81 21.24
N ALA A 248 -2.18 10.55 21.04
CA ALA A 248 -0.82 10.12 21.34
C ALA A 248 -0.61 9.89 22.84
#